data_AF-A0A930XYG2-F1
#
_entry.id   AF-A0A930XYG2-F1
#
_cell.length_a   1.000
_cell.length_b   1.000
_cell.length_c   1.000
_cell.angle_alpha   90.00
_cell.angle_beta   90.00
_cell.angle_gamma   90.00
#
_symmetry.space_group_name_H-M   'P 1'
#
loop_
_entity.id
_entity.type
_entity.pdbx_description
1 polymer ?
#
loop_
_entity_poly.entity_id
_entity_poly.type
_entity_poly.pdbx_seq_one_letter_code
_entity_poly.pdbx_strand_id
1 'polypeptide(L)'
;MLFVDAPAATVQEFAALDPKAWLQFHGDEDAEFCASFGRPYLKALRPQSAADFDAACAAHPAAEAIILDGGGGSGEAFDWSLVPPPAGRPKPLMLAGGISPANAAAAVARTRPDWIDVSSGVCADGEPRRKDPAKLAA
;
A
#
# COMPACT_ATOMS: atom_id res chain seq x y z
N MET A 1 7.40 -7.36 4.03
CA MET A 1 8.56 -6.47 4.25
C MET A 1 8.41 -5.28 3.34
N LEU A 2 8.59 -4.08 3.86
CA LEU A 2 8.43 -2.83 3.13
C LEU A 2 9.79 -2.22 2.83
N PHE A 3 9.99 -1.78 1.58
CA PHE A 3 11.21 -1.16 1.09
C PHE A 3 10.87 0.15 0.37
N VAL A 4 11.80 1.11 0.44
CA VAL A 4 11.75 2.38 -0.27
C VAL A 4 13.14 2.59 -0.86
N ASP A 5 13.27 2.43 -2.18
CA ASP A 5 14.50 2.60 -2.95
C ASP A 5 15.71 1.86 -2.35
N ALA A 6 15.44 0.69 -1.77
CA ALA A 6 16.46 -0.10 -1.10
C ALA A 6 17.36 -0.78 -2.14
N PRO A 7 18.69 -0.85 -1.91
CA PRO A 7 19.57 -1.64 -2.77
C PRO A 7 19.15 -3.11 -2.83
N ALA A 8 19.36 -3.76 -3.98
CA ALA A 8 19.00 -5.18 -4.17
C ALA A 8 19.60 -6.10 -3.10
N ALA A 9 20.83 -5.83 -2.66
CA ALA A 9 21.50 -6.59 -1.60
C ALA A 9 20.73 -6.52 -0.27
N THR A 10 20.22 -5.35 0.11
CA THR A 10 19.40 -5.17 1.31
C THR A 10 18.09 -5.94 1.18
N VAL A 11 17.41 -5.84 0.04
CA VAL A 11 16.17 -6.57 -0.20
C VAL A 11 16.39 -8.08 -0.10
N GLN A 12 17.47 -8.60 -0.68
CA GLN A 12 17.84 -10.03 -0.62
C GLN A 12 18.13 -10.49 0.81
N GLU A 13 18.91 -9.72 1.57
CA GLU A 13 19.25 -10.03 2.95
C GLU A 13 17.99 -10.17 3.81
N PHE A 14 17.10 -9.18 3.77
CA PHE A 14 15.86 -9.23 4.53
C PHE A 14 14.90 -10.30 4.01
N ALA A 15 14.79 -10.46 2.70
CA ALA A 15 13.95 -11.50 2.10
C ALA A 15 14.35 -12.92 2.55
N ALA A 16 15.64 -13.15 2.81
CA ALA A 16 16.14 -14.43 3.32
C ALA A 16 15.75 -14.71 4.77
N LEU A 17 15.49 -13.68 5.58
CA LEU A 17 15.10 -13.84 6.99
C LEU A 17 13.68 -14.42 7.15
N ASP A 18 12.78 -14.09 6.22
CA ASP A 18 11.44 -14.66 6.18
C ASP A 18 11.02 -14.99 4.73
N PRO A 19 11.20 -16.26 4.31
CA PRO A 19 10.82 -16.74 2.99
C PRO A 19 9.30 -16.66 2.70
N LYS A 20 8.44 -16.44 3.70
CA LYS A 20 6.99 -16.30 3.53
C LYS A 20 6.53 -14.85 3.44
N ALA A 21 7.36 -13.89 3.83
CA ALA A 21 7.02 -12.47 3.79
C ALA A 21 6.78 -11.95 2.36
N TRP A 22 5.66 -11.26 2.13
CA TRP A 22 5.47 -10.54 0.87
C TRP A 22 6.38 -9.32 0.81
N LEU A 23 6.91 -9.01 -0.37
CA LEU A 23 7.68 -7.79 -0.59
C LEU A 23 6.72 -6.63 -0.90
N GLN A 24 6.95 -5.45 -0.36
CA GLN A 24 6.17 -4.25 -0.65
C GLN A 24 7.15 -3.14 -1.04
N PHE A 25 7.03 -2.64 -2.27
CA PHE A 25 7.92 -1.63 -2.84
C PHE A 25 7.20 -0.29 -2.93
N HIS A 26 7.68 0.70 -2.18
CA HIS A 26 7.08 2.03 -2.04
C HIS A 26 7.89 3.15 -2.69
N GLY A 27 9.06 2.85 -3.26
CA GLY A 27 9.90 3.81 -3.96
C GLY A 27 9.61 3.84 -5.47
N ASP A 28 10.63 4.21 -6.23
CA ASP A 28 10.64 4.31 -7.69
C ASP A 28 11.18 3.03 -8.35
N GLU A 29 11.18 1.90 -7.63
CA GLU A 29 11.66 0.63 -8.15
C GLU A 29 10.82 0.16 -9.34
N ASP A 30 11.48 -0.19 -10.45
CA ASP A 30 10.81 -0.68 -11.65
C ASP A 30 10.37 -2.15 -11.52
N ALA A 31 9.61 -2.62 -12.51
CA ALA A 31 9.07 -3.98 -12.50
C ALA A 31 10.15 -5.06 -12.64
N GLU A 32 11.26 -4.80 -13.33
CA GLU A 32 12.37 -5.75 -13.48
C GLU A 32 13.05 -5.96 -12.13
N PHE A 33 13.35 -4.87 -11.43
CA PHE A 33 13.90 -4.90 -10.08
C PHE A 33 12.98 -5.65 -9.12
N CYS A 34 11.70 -5.28 -9.06
CA CYS A 34 10.73 -5.91 -8.17
C CYS A 34 10.60 -7.42 -8.44
N ALA A 35 10.59 -7.83 -9.72
CA ALA A 35 10.47 -9.23 -10.12
C ALA A 35 11.76 -10.04 -9.92
N SER A 36 12.94 -9.39 -9.90
CA SER A 36 14.25 -10.05 -9.83
C SER A 36 14.44 -10.92 -8.59
N PHE A 37 13.69 -10.66 -7.52
CA PHE A 37 13.76 -11.44 -6.28
C PHE A 37 13.01 -12.77 -6.36
N GLY A 38 12.21 -13.00 -7.40
CA GLY A 38 11.45 -14.26 -7.57
C GLY A 38 10.41 -14.51 -6.48
N ARG A 39 9.85 -13.43 -5.90
CA ARG A 39 8.88 -13.48 -4.79
C ARG A 39 7.62 -12.68 -5.12
N PRO A 40 6.46 -13.06 -4.54
CA PRO A 40 5.27 -12.23 -4.59
C PRO A 40 5.55 -10.83 -4.03
N TYR A 41 5.11 -9.80 -4.75
CA TYR A 41 5.28 -8.42 -4.31
C TYR A 41 4.03 -7.56 -4.54
N LEU A 42 3.92 -6.52 -3.73
CA LEU A 42 2.99 -5.42 -3.87
C LEU A 42 3.75 -4.18 -4.31
N LYS A 43 3.18 -3.42 -5.25
CA LYS A 43 3.74 -2.11 -5.65
C LYS A 43 2.86 -1.00 -5.11
N ALA A 44 3.44 -0.09 -4.35
CA ALA A 44 2.76 1.13 -3.97
C ALA A 44 3.02 2.25 -4.97
N LEU A 45 2.01 3.09 -5.14
CA LEU A 45 2.12 4.40 -5.75
C LEU A 45 1.30 5.43 -4.98
N ARG A 46 1.65 6.69 -5.17
CA ARG A 46 0.82 7.84 -4.77
C ARG A 46 0.03 8.29 -6.00
N PRO A 47 -1.27 8.01 -6.07
CA PRO A 47 -2.05 8.37 -7.25
C PRO A 47 -2.28 9.88 -7.30
N GLN A 48 -2.13 10.45 -8.49
CA GLN A 48 -2.56 11.80 -8.86
C GLN A 48 -3.85 11.76 -9.67
N SER A 49 -4.17 10.61 -10.28
CA SER A 49 -5.39 10.36 -11.04
C SER A 49 -5.87 8.92 -10.89
N ALA A 50 -7.15 8.67 -11.19
CA ALA A 50 -7.68 7.30 -11.23
C ALA A 50 -7.02 6.42 -12.32
N ALA A 51 -6.48 7.03 -13.39
CA ALA A 51 -5.79 6.32 -14.45
C ALA A 51 -4.42 5.79 -14.01
N ASP A 52 -3.84 6.34 -12.94
CA ASP A 52 -2.52 5.93 -12.45
C ASP A 52 -2.54 4.49 -11.92
N PHE A 53 -3.69 4.03 -11.41
CA PHE A 53 -3.86 2.64 -11.00
C PHE A 53 -3.69 1.68 -12.19
N ASP A 54 -4.36 1.95 -13.31
CA ASP A 54 -4.28 1.12 -14.51
C ASP A 54 -2.87 1.18 -15.12
N ALA A 55 -2.28 2.38 -15.14
CA ALA A 55 -0.89 2.57 -15.58
C ALA A 55 0.09 1.78 -14.71
N ALA A 56 -0.07 1.79 -13.38
CA ALA A 56 0.75 1.01 -12.46
C ALA A 56 0.56 -0.50 -12.65
N CYS A 57 -0.67 -0.95 -12.88
CA CYS A 57 -0.94 -2.35 -13.18
C CYS A 57 -0.25 -2.81 -14.48
N ALA A 58 -0.23 -1.95 -15.50
CA ALA A 58 0.46 -2.21 -16.76
C ALA A 58 1.98 -2.15 -16.63
N ALA A 59 2.51 -1.21 -15.85
CA ALA A 59 3.93 -1.06 -15.58
C ALA A 59 4.48 -2.22 -14.73
N HIS A 60 3.69 -2.74 -13.79
CA HIS A 60 4.04 -3.83 -12.89
C HIS A 60 3.14 -5.06 -13.11
N PRO A 61 3.25 -5.75 -14.26
CA PRO A 61 2.37 -6.86 -14.59
C PRO A 61 2.53 -8.05 -13.63
N ALA A 62 3.72 -8.21 -13.04
CA ALA A 62 4.02 -9.28 -12.07
C ALA A 62 3.63 -8.94 -10.62
N ALA A 63 3.17 -7.71 -10.32
CA ALA A 63 2.69 -7.38 -8.99
C ALA A 63 1.39 -8.14 -8.68
N GLU A 64 1.28 -8.66 -7.47
CA GLU A 64 0.07 -9.35 -6.99
C GLU A 64 -1.07 -8.36 -6.75
N ALA A 65 -0.74 -7.16 -6.28
CA ALA A 65 -1.68 -6.06 -6.13
C ALA A 65 -0.97 -4.72 -6.12
N ILE A 66 -1.77 -3.68 -6.33
CA ILE A 66 -1.32 -2.30 -6.28
C ILE A 66 -1.82 -1.64 -5.00
N ILE A 67 -0.92 -0.97 -4.29
CA ILE A 67 -1.23 -0.18 -3.10
C ILE A 67 -1.40 1.28 -3.53
N LEU A 68 -2.59 1.85 -3.33
CA LEU A 68 -2.80 3.29 -3.45
C LEU A 68 -2.55 3.91 -2.07
N ASP A 69 -1.40 4.54 -1.91
CA ASP A 69 -1.01 5.22 -0.67
C ASP A 69 -1.34 6.70 -0.78
N GLY A 70 -2.36 7.13 -0.04
CA GLY A 70 -2.79 8.53 0.02
C GLY A 70 -1.85 9.48 0.75
N GLY A 71 -0.74 8.97 1.29
CA GLY A 71 0.20 9.71 2.10
C GLY A 71 -0.20 9.70 3.57
N GLY A 72 0.71 9.27 4.43
CA GLY A 72 0.61 9.43 5.88
C GLY A 72 1.49 10.58 6.35
N GLY A 73 0.90 11.62 6.95
CA GLY A 73 1.64 12.65 7.70
C GLY A 73 1.53 14.09 7.22
N SER A 74 0.87 14.38 6.09
CA SER A 74 0.64 15.77 5.63
C SER A 74 -0.54 16.46 6.32
N GLY A 75 -1.40 15.71 7.02
CA GLY A 75 -2.63 16.23 7.62
C GLY A 75 -3.79 16.38 6.64
N GLU A 76 -3.57 16.12 5.35
CA GLU A 76 -4.62 16.12 4.33
C GLU A 76 -5.27 14.74 4.20
N ALA A 77 -6.60 14.71 4.07
CA ALA A 77 -7.34 13.48 3.84
C ALA A 77 -7.13 13.02 2.39
N PHE A 78 -6.85 11.73 2.19
CA PHE A 78 -6.71 11.15 0.86
C PHE A 78 -8.00 11.35 0.03
N ASP A 79 -7.87 11.90 -1.18
CA ASP A 79 -9.02 12.03 -2.08
C ASP A 79 -9.39 10.68 -2.69
N TRP A 80 -10.43 10.06 -2.10
CA TRP A 80 -10.96 8.78 -2.57
C TRP A 80 -11.57 8.85 -3.98
N SER A 81 -11.71 10.02 -4.59
CA SER A 81 -12.09 10.16 -6.01
C SER A 81 -11.03 9.58 -6.95
N LEU A 82 -9.77 9.49 -6.50
CA LEU A 82 -8.65 8.94 -7.24
C LEU A 82 -8.62 7.41 -7.25
N VAL A 83 -9.50 6.75 -6.49
CA VAL A 83 -9.59 5.29 -6.47
C VAL A 83 -10.52 4.83 -7.58
N PRO A 84 -10.06 4.03 -8.55
CA PRO A 84 -10.92 3.56 -9.63
C PRO A 84 -12.05 2.69 -9.08
N PRO A 85 -13.23 2.64 -9.73
CA PRO A 85 -14.32 1.77 -9.30
C PRO A 85 -13.89 0.30 -9.31
N PRO A 86 -14.49 -0.57 -8.48
CA PRO A 86 -14.11 -1.99 -8.40
C PRO A 86 -14.40 -2.76 -9.69
N ALA A 87 -15.44 -2.36 -10.43
CA ALA A 87 -15.76 -2.97 -11.72
C ALA A 87 -14.69 -2.59 -12.75
N GLY A 88 -14.00 -3.59 -13.30
CA GLY A 88 -13.01 -3.39 -14.36
C GLY A 88 -11.57 -3.21 -13.88
N ARG A 89 -11.27 -3.32 -12.58
CA ARG A 89 -9.88 -3.27 -12.10
C ARG A 89 -9.06 -4.43 -12.66
N PRO A 90 -7.89 -4.18 -13.26
CA PRO A 90 -7.00 -5.24 -13.76
C PRO A 90 -6.33 -6.07 -12.66
N LYS A 91 -6.21 -5.54 -11.44
CA LYS A 91 -5.58 -6.19 -10.29
C LYS A 91 -6.31 -5.85 -8.98
N PRO A 92 -6.11 -6.63 -7.90
CA PRO A 92 -6.55 -6.24 -6.57
C PRO A 92 -5.95 -4.90 -6.14
N LEU A 93 -6.71 -4.16 -5.35
CA LEU A 93 -6.34 -2.85 -4.82
C LEU A 93 -6.26 -2.90 -3.31
N MET A 94 -5.11 -2.48 -2.77
CA MET A 94 -4.94 -2.18 -1.36
C MET A 94 -4.99 -0.67 -1.14
N LEU A 95 -5.86 -0.21 -0.25
CA LEU A 95 -5.96 1.21 0.10
C LEU A 95 -5.13 1.49 1.34
N ALA A 96 -4.17 2.41 1.23
CA ALA A 96 -3.27 2.81 2.30
C ALA A 96 -3.24 4.34 2.46
N GLY A 97 -2.65 4.82 3.55
CA GLY A 97 -2.45 6.26 3.80
C GLY A 97 -3.68 6.95 4.40
N GLY A 98 -3.51 7.53 5.60
CA GLY A 98 -4.55 8.33 6.26
C GLY A 98 -5.79 7.56 6.75
N ILE A 99 -5.77 6.22 6.74
CA ILE A 99 -6.89 5.40 7.23
C ILE A 99 -6.84 5.25 8.75
N SER A 100 -8.00 5.40 9.38
CA SER A 100 -8.24 5.33 10.83
C SER A 100 -9.63 4.73 11.11
N PRO A 101 -9.94 4.32 12.36
CA PRO A 101 -11.28 3.83 12.70
C PRO A 101 -12.40 4.82 12.36
N ALA A 102 -12.11 6.12 12.39
CA ALA A 102 -13.10 7.16 12.10
C ALA A 102 -13.50 7.24 10.61
N ASN A 103 -12.64 6.79 9.68
CA ASN A 103 -12.90 6.92 8.24
C ASN A 103 -12.87 5.58 7.47
N ALA A 104 -12.40 4.49 8.06
CA ALA A 104 -12.24 3.20 7.40
C ALA A 104 -13.55 2.69 6.79
N ALA A 105 -14.66 2.73 7.52
CA ALA A 105 -15.96 2.28 7.02
C ALA A 105 -16.42 3.07 5.77
N ALA A 106 -16.24 4.40 5.80
CA ALA A 106 -16.59 5.26 4.67
C ALA A 106 -15.65 5.02 3.47
N ALA A 107 -14.36 4.77 3.73
CA ALA A 107 -13.39 4.42 2.71
C ALA A 107 -13.79 3.13 2.00
N VAL A 108 -14.05 2.05 2.74
CA VAL A 108 -14.52 0.76 2.20
C VAL A 108 -15.82 0.93 1.42
N ALA A 109 -16.80 1.65 1.97
CA ALA A 109 -18.10 1.82 1.33
C ALA A 109 -17.99 2.54 -0.02
N ARG A 110 -17.14 3.57 -0.10
CA ARG A 110 -16.95 4.37 -1.32
C ARG A 110 -16.07 3.68 -2.35
N THR A 111 -14.96 3.10 -1.92
CA THR A 111 -13.91 2.63 -2.83
C THR A 111 -13.91 1.12 -3.01
N ARG A 112 -14.50 0.34 -2.10
CA ARG A 112 -14.52 -1.13 -2.16
C ARG A 112 -13.14 -1.73 -2.50
N PRO A 113 -12.10 -1.45 -1.69
CA PRO A 113 -10.79 -2.02 -1.90
C PRO A 113 -10.80 -3.51 -1.51
N ASP A 114 -9.87 -4.29 -2.03
CA ASP A 114 -9.69 -5.69 -1.65
C ASP A 114 -9.06 -5.80 -0.25
N TRP A 115 -8.18 -4.84 0.08
CA TRP A 115 -7.56 -4.72 1.40
C TRP A 115 -7.42 -3.27 1.84
N ILE A 116 -7.29 -3.07 3.15
CA ILE A 116 -6.88 -1.80 3.76
C ILE A 116 -5.57 -2.02 4.50
N ASP A 117 -4.64 -1.07 4.36
CA ASP A 117 -3.44 -0.97 5.17
C ASP A 117 -3.55 0.24 6.13
N VAL A 118 -3.25 -0.01 7.41
CA VAL A 118 -3.32 0.99 8.49
C VAL A 118 -2.00 1.04 9.26
N SER A 119 -1.46 2.26 9.37
CA SER A 119 -0.26 2.50 10.18
C SER A 119 -0.50 3.52 11.29
N SER A 120 -0.38 4.82 11.00
CA SER A 120 -0.46 5.87 12.04
C SER A 120 -1.86 6.06 12.63
N GLY A 121 -2.93 5.80 11.86
CA GLY A 121 -4.32 6.00 12.32
C GLY A 121 -4.76 5.07 13.47
N VAL A 122 -3.97 4.04 13.77
CA VAL A 122 -4.19 3.11 14.89
C VAL A 122 -3.09 3.20 15.96
N CYS A 123 -2.24 4.23 15.89
CA CYS A 123 -1.28 4.52 16.95
C CYS A 123 -1.93 5.31 18.11
N ALA A 124 -1.37 5.16 19.31
CA ALA A 124 -1.77 5.94 20.48
C ALA A 124 -1.46 7.43 20.27
N ASP A 125 -2.27 8.30 20.87
CA ASP A 125 -2.16 9.74 20.66
C ASP A 125 -0.81 10.27 21.17
N GLY A 126 -0.10 11.00 20.32
CA GLY A 126 1.25 11.49 20.61
C GLY A 126 2.37 10.43 20.50
N GLU A 127 2.03 9.17 20.20
CA GLU A 127 3.00 8.06 20.17
C GLU A 127 3.00 7.33 18.81
N PRO A 128 3.68 7.89 17.78
CA PRO A 128 3.56 7.42 16.39
C PRO A 128 4.01 5.97 16.13
N ARG A 129 4.72 5.36 17.08
CA ARG A 129 5.23 3.98 16.98
C ARG A 129 4.53 2.98 17.90
N ARG A 130 3.64 3.44 18.79
CA ARG A 130 2.91 2.55 19.69
C ARG A 130 1.49 2.36 19.16
N LYS A 131 1.16 1.13 18.77
CA LYS A 131 -0.19 0.76 18.36
C LYS A 131 -1.13 0.77 19.56
N ASP A 132 -2.32 1.30 19.39
CA ASP A 132 -3.40 1.31 20.38
C ASP A 132 -4.33 0.10 20.13
N PRO A 133 -4.39 -0.89 21.05
CA PRO A 133 -5.27 -2.05 20.90
C PRO A 133 -6.75 -1.68 20.74
N ALA A 134 -7.22 -0.59 21.36
CA ALA A 134 -8.61 -0.17 21.24
C ALA A 134 -8.90 0.37 19.82
N LYS A 135 -7.97 1.12 19.23
CA LYS A 135 -8.10 1.58 17.83
C LYS A 135 -7.97 0.45 16.82
N LEU A 136 -7.22 -0.61 17.13
CA LEU A 136 -7.13 -1.81 16.28
C LEU A 136 -8.42 -2.66 16.31
N ALA A 137 -9.16 -2.62 17.41
CA ALA A 137 -10.40 -3.39 17.60
C ALA A 137 -11.67 -2.67 17.13
N ALA A 138 -11.58 -1.36 16.86
CA ALA A 138 -12.68 -0.50 16.43
C ALA A 138 -12.91 -0.58 14.92
#